data_AF-A0A356NC77-F1
#
_entry.id   AF-A0A356NC77-F1
#
_cell.length_a   1.000
_cell.length_b   1.000
_cell.length_c   1.000
_cell.angle_alpha   90.00
_cell.angle_beta   90.00
_cell.angle_gamma   90.00
#
_symmetry.space_group_name_H-M   'P 1'
#
loop_
_entity.id
_entity.type
_entity.pdbx_description
1 polymer ?
#
loop_
_entity_poly.entity_id
_entity_poly.type
_entity_poly.pdbx_seq_one_letter_code
_entity_poly.pdbx_strand_id
1 'polypeptide(L)'
;MTHTSGPGMHFRKGITLIQLFEMFPDDAMAEAWFEEPRWGQAGKPTHCPVCGSIDRIRKIASRKPLPYGCGSCRRHFSVPVGTVIHRSPIPLRKWAIPIYPWVTSLKGVSSMKLHCDYCQIRESIEYA
;
A
#
# COMPACT_ATOMS: atom_id res chain seq x y z
N MET A 1 14.92 10.84 -13.27
CA MET A 1 14.03 10.83 -12.10
C MET A 1 14.01 9.39 -11.62
N THR A 2 14.85 9.06 -10.64
CA THR A 2 14.93 7.70 -10.11
C THR A 2 13.59 7.35 -9.50
N HIS A 3 12.89 6.38 -10.08
CA HIS A 3 11.81 5.71 -9.37
C HIS A 3 12.45 5.02 -8.17
N THR A 4 12.48 5.69 -7.02
CA THR A 4 12.79 5.06 -5.76
C THR A 4 11.59 4.17 -5.45
N SER A 5 11.63 2.93 -5.93
CA SER A 5 10.66 1.92 -5.52
C SER A 5 10.67 1.85 -4.00
N GLY A 6 9.48 1.83 -3.39
CA GLY A 6 9.37 1.64 -1.95
C GLY A 6 10.15 0.41 -1.49
N PRO A 7 10.58 0.36 -0.22
CA PRO A 7 11.40 -0.73 0.26
C PRO A 7 10.64 -2.04 0.10
N GLY A 8 11.25 -3.00 -0.59
CA GLY A 8 10.66 -4.32 -0.77
C GLY A 8 10.40 -5.00 0.58
N MET A 9 9.43 -5.89 0.61
CA MET A 9 8.98 -6.60 1.83
C MET A 9 10.11 -7.35 2.57
N HIS A 10 11.22 -7.65 1.89
CA HIS A 10 12.40 -8.34 2.40
C HIS A 10 13.59 -7.42 2.75
N PHE A 11 13.37 -6.11 2.90
CA PHE A 11 14.44 -5.17 3.22
C PHE A 11 14.94 -5.38 4.66
N ARG A 12 16.12 -6.03 4.81
CA ARG A 12 16.73 -6.36 6.11
C ARG A 12 17.67 -5.29 6.68
N LYS A 13 17.96 -4.22 5.93
CA LYS A 13 18.69 -3.06 6.47
C LYS A 13 17.70 -2.19 7.23
N GLY A 14 18.04 -1.78 8.45
CA GLY A 14 17.21 -0.85 9.21
C GLY A 14 17.11 0.50 8.47
N ILE A 15 15.90 1.00 8.29
CA ILE A 15 15.65 2.37 7.83
C ILE A 15 15.21 3.24 9.00
N THR A 16 15.48 4.53 8.92
CA THR A 16 14.95 5.50 9.88
C THR A 16 13.50 5.87 9.52
N LEU A 17 12.75 6.40 10.48
CA LEU A 17 11.39 6.89 10.22
C LEU A 17 11.38 8.01 9.17
N ILE A 18 12.37 8.91 9.20
CA ILE A 18 12.50 10.01 8.23
C ILE A 18 12.63 9.45 6.80
N GLN A 19 13.51 8.46 6.61
CA GLN A 19 13.67 7.79 5.32
C GLN A 19 12.38 7.11 4.86
N LEU A 20 11.61 6.53 5.78
CA LEU A 20 10.30 5.95 5.47
C LEU A 20 9.32 7.00 4.92
N PHE A 21 9.27 8.19 5.52
CA PHE A 21 8.43 9.28 5.03
C PHE A 21 8.88 9.82 3.67
N GLU A 22 10.18 9.91 3.43
CA GLU A 22 10.76 10.34 2.16
C GLU A 22 10.45 9.36 1.02
N MET A 23 10.40 8.05 1.31
CA MET A 23 10.05 7.03 0.32
C MET A 23 8.56 7.04 -0.07
N PHE A 24 7.69 7.56 0.79
CA PHE A 24 6.27 7.71 0.53
C PHE A 24 5.87 9.19 0.50
N PRO A 25 6.20 9.95 -0.56
CA PRO A 25 5.78 11.35 -0.69
C PRO A 25 4.28 11.45 -1.04
N ASP A 26 3.80 10.58 -1.93
CA ASP A 26 2.45 10.64 -2.51
C ASP A 26 1.68 9.33 -2.35
N ASP A 27 0.35 9.43 -2.38
CA ASP A 27 -0.57 8.28 -2.39
C ASP A 27 -0.34 7.36 -3.61
N ALA A 28 0.08 7.91 -4.75
CA ALA A 28 0.39 7.12 -5.94
C ALA A 28 1.58 6.16 -5.71
N MET A 29 2.56 6.55 -4.90
CA MET A 29 3.69 5.67 -4.56
C MET A 29 3.27 4.59 -3.58
N ALA A 30 2.39 4.92 -2.63
CA ALA A 30 1.78 3.94 -1.75
C ALA A 30 0.95 2.90 -2.53
N GLU A 31 0.17 3.33 -3.53
CA GLU A 31 -0.54 2.43 -4.45
C GLU A 31 0.41 1.45 -5.13
N ALA A 32 1.49 1.93 -5.75
CA ALA A 32 2.48 1.09 -6.41
C ALA A 32 3.15 0.10 -5.44
N TRP A 33 3.42 0.54 -4.21
CA TRP A 33 3.98 -0.32 -3.16
C TRP A 33 3.01 -1.42 -2.71
N PHE A 34 1.71 -1.14 -2.64
CA PHE A 34 0.70 -2.18 -2.36
C PHE A 34 0.42 -3.10 -3.56
N GLU A 35 0.63 -2.62 -4.79
CA GLU A 35 0.50 -3.45 -6.01
C GLU A 35 1.53 -4.58 -6.03
N GLU A 36 2.77 -4.33 -5.57
CA GLU A 36 3.89 -5.28 -5.61
C GLU A 36 3.65 -6.58 -4.82
N PRO A 37 3.32 -6.59 -3.52
CA PRO A 37 3.05 -7.84 -2.79
C PRO A 37 1.74 -8.50 -3.24
N ARG A 38 0.80 -7.73 -3.80
CA ARG A 38 -0.51 -8.24 -4.19
C ARG A 38 -0.48 -8.97 -5.54
N TRP A 39 0.24 -8.41 -6.52
CA TRP A 39 0.26 -8.89 -7.92
C TRP A 39 1.66 -8.91 -8.55
N GLY A 40 2.69 -8.37 -7.89
CA GLY A 40 4.06 -8.26 -8.42
C GLY A 40 4.98 -9.46 -8.13
N GLN A 41 4.66 -10.31 -7.14
CA GLN A 41 5.46 -11.52 -6.91
C GLN A 41 5.16 -12.62 -7.94
N ALA A 42 6.20 -13.00 -8.68
CA ALA A 42 6.36 -14.16 -9.58
C ALA A 42 5.09 -14.98 -9.85
N GLY A 43 4.33 -14.59 -10.88
CA GLY A 43 3.33 -15.45 -11.49
C GLY A 43 1.92 -15.41 -10.89
N LYS A 44 1.61 -14.49 -9.96
CA LYS A 44 0.21 -14.22 -9.58
C LYS A 44 -0.41 -13.17 -10.50
N PRO A 45 -1.31 -13.55 -11.41
CA PRO A 45 -1.98 -12.59 -12.25
C PRO A 45 -2.95 -11.73 -11.42
N THR A 46 -3.18 -10.51 -11.89
CA THR A 46 -4.18 -9.63 -11.29
C THR A 46 -5.51 -10.38 -11.21
N HIS A 47 -6.08 -10.47 -10.01
CA HIS A 47 -7.35 -11.14 -9.78
C HIS A 47 -8.39 -10.12 -9.33
N CYS A 48 -9.64 -10.30 -9.77
CA CYS A 48 -10.73 -9.44 -9.32
C CYS A 48 -11.11 -9.83 -7.89
N PRO A 49 -11.13 -8.89 -6.92
CA PRO A 49 -11.51 -9.21 -5.53
C PRO A 49 -13.00 -9.55 -5.37
N VAL A 50 -13.83 -9.22 -6.35
CA VAL A 50 -15.28 -9.44 -6.29
C VAL A 50 -15.68 -10.83 -6.78
N CYS A 51 -15.02 -11.30 -7.84
CA CYS A 51 -15.43 -12.52 -8.55
C CYS A 51 -14.30 -13.52 -8.76
N GLY A 52 -13.08 -13.23 -8.28
CA GLY A 52 -11.94 -14.13 -8.36
C GLY A 52 -11.39 -14.37 -9.77
N SER A 53 -12.03 -13.83 -10.81
CA SER A 53 -11.57 -14.01 -12.19
C SER A 53 -10.21 -13.36 -12.39
N ILE A 54 -9.31 -14.12 -13.01
CA ILE A 54 -7.98 -13.71 -13.42
C ILE A 54 -8.01 -13.12 -14.85
N ASP A 55 -8.95 -13.60 -15.65
CA ASP A 55 -9.03 -13.26 -17.07
C ASP A 55 -9.57 -11.84 -17.32
N ARG A 56 -8.96 -11.16 -18.30
CA ARG A 56 -9.41 -9.86 -18.83
C ARG A 56 -9.46 -8.74 -17.79
N ILE A 57 -8.45 -8.63 -16.95
CA ILE A 57 -8.24 -7.44 -16.10
C ILE A 57 -7.35 -6.44 -16.83
N ARG A 58 -7.77 -5.17 -16.85
CA ARG A 58 -7.02 -4.08 -17.51
C ARG A 58 -6.84 -2.90 -16.55
N LYS A 59 -5.65 -2.31 -16.55
CA LYS A 59 -5.37 -1.02 -15.88
C LYS A 59 -5.77 0.10 -16.85
N ILE A 60 -6.76 0.90 -16.45
CA ILE A 60 -7.33 2.02 -17.18
C ILE A 60 -6.76 3.30 -16.57
N ALA A 61 -5.75 3.89 -17.22
CA ALA A 61 -5.04 5.07 -16.70
C ALA A 61 -5.94 6.31 -16.54
N SER A 62 -7.02 6.40 -17.31
CA SER A 62 -7.95 7.53 -17.31
C SER A 62 -8.95 7.53 -16.15
N ARG A 63 -9.08 6.43 -15.39
CA ARG A 63 -10.03 6.33 -14.28
C ARG A 63 -9.30 6.29 -12.93
N LYS A 64 -9.26 7.44 -12.27
CA LYS A 64 -8.97 7.56 -10.84
C LYS A 64 -10.29 7.85 -10.11
N PRO A 65 -10.63 7.17 -9.00
CA PRO A 65 -9.77 6.40 -8.09
C PRO A 65 -9.75 4.87 -8.31
N LEU A 66 -10.48 4.32 -9.29
CA LEU A 66 -10.54 2.86 -9.54
C LEU A 66 -9.91 2.48 -10.89
N PRO A 67 -8.57 2.29 -10.95
CA PRO A 67 -7.87 2.09 -12.21
C PRO A 67 -8.06 0.69 -12.80
N TYR A 68 -8.47 -0.33 -12.04
CA TYR A 68 -8.59 -1.70 -12.57
C TYR A 68 -10.01 -2.00 -13.02
N GLY A 69 -10.17 -2.43 -14.27
CA GLY A 69 -11.44 -2.92 -14.82
C GLY A 69 -11.41 -4.44 -15.00
N CYS A 70 -12.43 -5.14 -14.51
CA CYS A 70 -12.64 -6.56 -14.79
C CYS A 70 -13.60 -6.75 -15.97
N GLY A 71 -13.19 -7.48 -17.01
CA GLY A 71 -14.04 -7.79 -18.16
C GLY A 71 -15.19 -8.76 -17.86
N SER A 72 -14.99 -9.69 -16.93
CA SER A 72 -16.00 -10.71 -16.57
C SER A 72 -17.15 -10.12 -15.76
N CYS A 73 -16.82 -9.24 -14.81
CA CYS A 73 -17.77 -8.72 -13.83
C CYS A 73 -18.18 -7.26 -14.14
N ARG A 74 -17.54 -6.65 -15.15
CA ARG A 74 -17.70 -5.26 -15.61
C ARG A 74 -17.58 -4.19 -14.51
N ARG A 75 -17.06 -4.58 -13.35
CA ARG A 75 -16.82 -3.73 -12.19
C ARG A 75 -15.41 -3.18 -12.21
N HIS A 76 -15.28 -1.99 -11.64
CA HIS A 76 -14.01 -1.32 -11.46
C HIS A 76 -13.56 -1.51 -10.01
N PHE A 77 -12.26 -1.64 -9.79
CA PHE A 77 -11.67 -1.79 -8.47
C PHE A 77 -10.32 -1.05 -8.40
N SER A 78 -9.87 -0.81 -7.18
CA SER A 78 -8.57 -0.24 -6.84
C SER A 78 -7.78 -1.21 -5.97
N VAL A 79 -6.50 -0.90 -5.73
CA VAL A 79 -5.58 -1.70 -4.90
C VAL A 79 -6.10 -1.99 -3.48
N PRO A 80 -6.85 -1.12 -2.78
CA PRO A 80 -7.38 -1.46 -1.46
C PRO A 80 -8.59 -2.41 -1.49
N VAL A 81 -9.24 -2.62 -2.64
CA VAL A 81 -10.49 -3.40 -2.71
C VAL A 81 -10.26 -4.85 -2.30
N GLY A 82 -11.05 -5.35 -1.35
CA GLY A 82 -10.93 -6.70 -0.79
C GLY A 82 -9.85 -6.85 0.28
N THR A 83 -9.32 -5.75 0.82
CA THR A 83 -8.38 -5.75 1.95
C THR A 83 -8.98 -5.03 3.16
N VAL A 84 -8.32 -5.13 4.32
CA VAL A 84 -8.76 -4.48 5.56
C VAL A 84 -8.87 -2.95 5.45
N ILE A 85 -8.12 -2.32 4.55
CA ILE A 85 -8.11 -0.87 4.37
C ILE A 85 -9.25 -0.38 3.45
N HIS A 86 -9.97 -1.29 2.78
CA HIS A 86 -10.92 -0.95 1.70
C HIS A 86 -12.00 0.07 2.09
N ARG A 87 -12.55 -0.05 3.30
CA ARG A 87 -13.65 0.80 3.80
C ARG A 87 -13.18 1.91 4.72
N SER A 88 -11.87 2.09 4.87
CA SER A 88 -11.33 3.16 5.71
C SER A 88 -11.32 4.48 4.94
N PRO A 89 -11.69 5.61 5.57
CA PRO A 89 -11.61 6.94 4.96
C PRO A 89 -10.18 7.50 4.95
N ILE A 90 -9.17 6.66 5.23
CA ILE A 90 -7.78 7.06 5.45
C ILE A 90 -7.00 6.90 4.13
N PRO A 91 -6.21 7.90 3.70
CA PRO A 91 -5.36 7.81 2.52
C PRO A 91 -4.40 6.62 2.54
N LEU A 92 -4.06 6.08 1.37
CA LEU A 92 -3.19 4.90 1.26
C LEU A 92 -1.78 5.16 1.80
N ARG A 93 -1.25 6.37 1.65
CA ARG A 93 0.03 6.78 2.24
C ARG A 93 0.03 6.59 3.75
N LYS A 94 -1.03 6.99 4.43
CA LYS A 94 -1.15 6.86 5.90
C LYS A 94 -1.24 5.40 6.35
N TRP A 95 -1.70 4.49 5.49
CA TRP A 95 -1.66 3.06 5.73
C TRP A 95 -0.30 2.42 5.45
N ALA A 96 0.43 2.89 4.45
CA ALA A 96 1.74 2.34 4.09
C ALA A 96 2.75 2.47 5.24
N ILE A 97 2.76 3.62 5.92
CA ILE A 97 3.70 3.92 7.01
C ILE A 97 3.60 2.86 8.14
N PRO A 98 2.44 2.56 8.77
CA PRO A 98 2.31 1.54 9.84
C PRO A 98 2.44 0.11 9.36
N ILE A 99 2.07 -0.18 8.12
CA ILE A 99 2.15 -1.53 7.57
C ILE A 99 3.61 -1.91 7.31
N TYR A 100 4.46 -0.98 6.88
CA TYR A 100 5.87 -1.27 6.61
C TYR A 100 6.64 -1.88 7.81
N PRO A 101 6.72 -1.25 9.00
CA PRO A 101 7.41 -1.82 10.15
C PRO A 101 6.69 -3.07 10.67
N TRP A 102 5.36 -3.15 10.53
CA TRP A 102 4.62 -4.35 10.90
C TRP A 102 5.04 -5.58 10.07
N VAL A 103 5.21 -5.40 8.77
CA VAL A 103 5.56 -6.46 7.82
C VAL A 103 7.05 -6.82 7.84
N THR A 104 7.94 -5.84 8.05
CA THR A 104 9.40 -6.07 8.06
C THR A 104 9.93 -6.58 9.40
N SER A 105 9.15 -6.45 10.48
CA SER A 105 9.56 -6.91 11.82
C SER A 105 9.52 -8.43 11.94
N LEU A 106 10.67 -9.04 12.26
CA LEU A 106 10.79 -10.49 12.49
C LEU A 106 9.90 -11.01 13.62
N LYS A 107 9.64 -10.19 14.63
CA LYS A 107 8.86 -10.54 15.84
C LYS A 107 7.45 -9.94 15.83
N GLY A 108 7.05 -9.31 14.74
CA GLY A 108 5.87 -8.45 14.69
C GLY A 108 6.04 -7.18 15.56
N VAL A 109 5.03 -6.30 15.49
CA VAL A 109 4.99 -5.07 16.29
C VAL A 109 3.70 -5.07 17.11
N SER A 110 3.82 -4.77 18.41
CA SER A 110 2.66 -4.60 19.28
C SER A 110 1.81 -3.42 18.84
N SER A 111 0.48 -3.56 18.89
CA SER A 111 -0.47 -2.48 18.59
C SER A 111 -0.22 -1.24 19.45
N MET A 112 0.20 -1.41 20.70
CA MET A 112 0.54 -0.29 21.59
C MET A 112 1.80 0.45 21.12
N LYS A 113 2.79 -0.29 20.63
CA LYS A 113 4.02 0.30 20.10
C LYS A 113 3.73 1.10 18.82
N LEU A 114 2.91 0.54 17.92
CA LEU A 114 2.40 1.27 16.77
C LEU A 114 1.57 2.49 17.21
N HIS A 115 0.75 2.41 18.25
CA HIS A 115 0.03 3.61 18.70
C HIS A 115 0.98 4.73 19.16
N CYS A 116 1.97 4.40 20.00
CA CYS A 116 2.94 5.38 20.51
C CYS A 116 3.77 6.01 19.39
N ASP A 117 4.36 5.20 18.51
CA ASP A 117 5.23 5.69 17.44
C ASP A 117 4.45 6.65 16.50
N TYR A 118 3.16 6.39 16.25
CA TYR A 118 2.34 7.18 15.33
C TYR A 118 1.68 8.40 15.97
N CYS A 119 1.34 8.35 17.27
CA CYS A 119 0.87 9.55 17.99
C CYS A 119 1.95 10.63 18.01
N GLN A 120 3.22 10.25 18.23
CA GLN A 120 4.36 11.17 18.20
C GLN A 120 4.53 11.86 16.84
N ILE A 121 4.22 11.16 15.75
CA ILE A 121 4.29 11.69 14.39
C ILE A 121 3.18 12.73 14.13
N ARG A 122 1.95 12.50 14.62
CA ARG A 122 0.84 13.46 14.44
C ARG A 122 1.19 14.81 15.08
N GLU A 123 1.72 14.78 16.28
CA GLU A 123 2.17 15.99 16.98
C GLU A 123 3.36 16.66 16.25
N SER A 124 4.28 15.89 15.69
CA SER A 124 5.46 16.45 15.00
C SER A 124 5.15 17.06 13.61
N ILE A 125 4.07 16.64 12.94
CA ILE A 125 3.63 17.19 11.65
C ILE A 125 2.65 18.36 11.83
N GLU A 126 1.87 18.39 12.92
CA GLU A 126 1.01 19.54 13.23
C GLU A 126 1.78 20.72 13.85
N TYR A 127 2.98 20.49 14.40
CA TYR A 127 3.84 21.52 15.00
C TYR A 127 5.08 21.91 14.17
N ALA A 128 5.18 21.46 12.92
CA ALA A 128 6.22 21.86 11.96
C ALA A 128 5.58 22.52 10.73
#